data_AF-A0A961GD96-F1
#
_entry.id   AF-A0A961GD96-F1
#
_cell.length_a   1.000
_cell.length_b   1.000
_cell.length_c   1.000
_cell.angle_alpha   90.00
_cell.angle_beta   90.00
_cell.angle_gamma   90.00
#
_symmetry.space_group_name_H-M   'P 1'
#
loop_
_entity.id
_entity.type
_entity.pdbx_description
1 polymer ?
#
loop_
_entity_poly.entity_id
_entity_poly.type
_entity_poly.pdbx_seq_one_letter_code
_entity_poly.pdbx_strand_id
1 'polypeptide(L)' 'MASTAPTVVAVAGITAYRLAYREPRARAGRQDRRIGTAAVYVVPNPSGLNAHETVASLARAYAAAAVAAGIDTAVRKFR' A
#
# COMPACT_ATOMS: atom_id res chain seq x y z
N MET A 1 14.85 12.51 1.64
CA MET A 1 13.61 11.81 1.24
C MET A 1 12.57 12.88 0.89
N ALA A 2 11.82 12.64 -0.18
CA ALA A 2 11.28 13.61 -1.16
C ALA A 2 10.60 14.90 -0.64
N SER A 3 10.68 15.96 -1.45
CA SER A 3 9.95 17.23 -1.36
C SER A 3 8.44 17.12 -1.61
N THR A 4 7.90 15.91 -1.65
CA THR A 4 6.49 15.63 -1.93
C THR A 4 5.75 15.35 -0.62
N ALA A 5 4.53 15.88 -0.50
CA ALA A 5 3.65 15.69 0.65
C ALA A 5 2.46 14.79 0.26
N PRO A 6 2.66 13.47 0.12
CA PRO A 6 1.58 12.57 -0.25
C PRO A 6 0.56 12.42 0.88
N THR A 7 -0.70 12.18 0.54
CA THR A 7 -1.76 11.85 1.51
C THR A 7 -1.60 10.42 2.05
N VAL A 8 -1.10 9.51 1.23
CA VAL A 8 -0.89 8.09 1.56
C VAL A 8 0.47 7.61 1.06
N VAL A 9 1.14 6.80 1.88
CA VAL A 9 2.31 6.01 1.47
C VAL A 9 1.94 4.53 1.53
N ALA A 10 1.98 3.85 0.39
CA ALA A 10 1.80 2.40 0.30
C ALA A 10 3.17 1.70 0.24
N VAL A 11 3.52 0.93 1.27
CA VAL A 11 4.74 0.13 1.34
C VAL A 11 4.45 -1.26 0.79
N ALA A 12 5.09 -1.62 -0.32
CA ALA A 12 4.94 -2.93 -0.96
C ALA A 12 5.80 -3.99 -0.27
N GLY A 13 5.16 -4.81 0.57
CA GLY A 13 5.77 -5.95 1.25
C GLY A 13 5.85 -5.76 2.78
N ILE A 14 5.24 -6.70 3.51
CA ILE A 14 5.19 -6.65 4.97
C ILE A 14 6.57 -6.83 5.62
N THR A 15 7.45 -7.66 5.05
CA THR A 15 8.80 -7.86 5.58
C THR A 15 9.63 -6.58 5.52
N ALA A 16 9.58 -5.86 4.39
CA ALA A 16 10.29 -4.59 4.23
C ALA A 16 9.79 -3.54 5.24
N TYR A 17 8.48 -3.43 5.43
CA TYR A 17 7.90 -2.54 6.43
C TYR A 17 8.36 -2.89 7.85
N ARG A 18 8.24 -4.17 8.24
CA ARG A 18 8.62 -4.66 9.58
C ARG A 18 10.09 -4.36 9.90
N LEU A 19 10.99 -4.55 8.91
CA LEU A 19 12.41 -4.27 9.05
C LEU A 19 12.69 -2.77 9.17
N ALA A 20 12.11 -1.96 8.28
CA ALA A 20 12.35 -0.52 8.25
C ALA A 20 11.88 0.20 9.53
N TYR A 21 10.75 -0.24 10.09
CA TYR A 21 10.15 0.42 11.25
C TYR A 21 10.30 -0.33 12.57
N ARG A 22 10.95 -1.51 12.57
CA ARG A 22 11.11 -2.39 13.73
C ARG A 22 9.78 -2.77 14.39
N GLU A 23 8.78 -3.06 13.57
CA GLU A 23 7.41 -3.40 14.01
C GLU A 23 7.07 -4.86 13.66
N PRO A 24 7.63 -5.87 14.34
CA PRO A 24 7.57 -7.27 13.91
C PRO A 24 6.16 -7.87 13.82
N ARG A 25 5.19 -7.28 14.55
CA ARG A 25 3.79 -7.73 14.58
C ARG A 25 2.87 -6.98 13.62
N ALA A 26 3.40 -6.04 12.83
CA ALA A 26 2.61 -5.33 11.83
C ALA A 26 1.93 -6.31 10.87
N ARG A 27 0.72 -5.98 10.42
CA ARG A 27 -0.06 -6.78 9.45
C ARG A 27 -0.27 -5.97 8.18
N ALA A 28 -0.63 -6.63 7.08
CA ALA A 28 -1.04 -5.93 5.87
C ALA A 28 -2.27 -5.05 6.12
N GLY A 29 -2.43 -3.98 5.33
CA GLY A 29 -3.48 -2.98 5.47
C GLY A 29 -2.98 -1.67 6.07
N ARG A 30 -3.91 -0.87 6.58
CA ARG A 30 -3.62 0.43 7.21
C ARG A 30 -2.85 0.24 8.52
N GLN A 31 -1.82 1.05 8.72
CA GLN A 31 -1.05 1.11 9.96
C GLN A 31 -1.48 2.31 10.81
N ASP A 32 -1.23 2.23 12.12
CA ASP A 32 -1.38 3.39 13.01
C ASP A 32 -0.27 4.41 12.80
N ARG A 33 0.88 3.95 12.29
CA ARG A 33 2.02 4.80 11.91
C ARG A 33 1.65 5.75 10.78
N ARG A 34 2.25 6.95 10.84
CA ARG A 34 2.29 7.94 9.77
C ARG A 34 3.72 8.23 9.31
N ILE A 35 3.86 8.73 8.09
CA ILE A 35 5.09 9.34 7.56
C ILE A 35 4.78 10.81 7.29
N GLY A 36 5.22 11.70 8.17
CA GLY A 36 4.71 13.06 8.20
C GLY A 36 3.19 13.07 8.45
N THR A 37 2.43 13.75 7.58
CA THR A 37 0.96 13.75 7.62
C THR A 37 0.33 12.53 6.93
N ALA A 38 1.11 11.80 6.11
CA ALA A 38 0.62 10.72 5.27
C ALA A 38 0.20 9.50 6.08
N ALA A 39 -0.96 8.93 5.74
CA ALA A 39 -1.34 7.61 6.25
C ALA A 39 -0.48 6.52 5.62
N VAL A 40 -0.12 5.50 6.39
CA VAL A 40 0.68 4.37 5.88
C VAL A 40 -0.19 3.15 5.66
N TYR A 41 -0.05 2.54 4.48
CA TYR A 41 -0.62 1.25 4.14
C TYR A 41 0.51 0.28 3.81
N VAL A 42 0.39 -0.96 4.28
CA VAL A 42 1.24 -2.07 3.85
C VAL A 42 0.45 -2.93 2.89
N VAL A 43 0.93 -3.07 1.66
CA VAL A 43 0.30 -3.86 0.61
C VAL A 43 1.18 -5.05 0.24
N PRO A 44 0.64 -6.13 -0.31
CA PRO A 44 1.46 -7.24 -0.81
C PRO A 44 2.43 -6.76 -1.90
N ASN A 45 3.58 -7.42 -2.02
CA ASN A 45 4.54 -7.10 -3.08
C ASN A 45 4.02 -7.65 -4.42
N PRO A 46 3.89 -6.82 -5.47
CA PRO A 46 3.33 -7.22 -6.76
C PRO A 46 4.32 -8.01 -7.64
N SER A 47 5.55 -8.28 -7.17
CA SER A 47 6.52 -9.12 -7.87
C SER A 47 5.92 -10.50 -8.21
N GLY A 48 6.19 -10.97 -9.43
CA GLY A 48 5.74 -12.29 -9.91
C GLY A 48 6.33 -13.49 -9.16
N LEU A 49 7.34 -13.27 -8.32
CA LEU A 49 7.85 -14.29 -7.40
C LEU A 49 6.90 -14.57 -6.22
N ASN A 50 5.91 -13.70 -6.01
CA ASN A 50 4.97 -13.81 -4.91
C ASN A 50 3.79 -14.71 -5.30
N ALA A 51 4.03 -16.02 -5.32
CA ALA A 51 3.09 -17.04 -5.84
C ALA A 51 1.74 -17.13 -5.09
N HIS A 52 1.61 -16.46 -3.94
CA HIS A 52 0.39 -16.45 -3.13
C HIS A 52 -0.59 -15.32 -3.52
N GLU A 53 -0.19 -14.42 -4.42
CA GLU A 53 -1.01 -13.28 -4.83
C GLU A 53 -1.52 -13.44 -6.26
N THR A 54 -2.78 -13.05 -6.47
CA THR A 54 -3.41 -12.94 -7.78
C THR A 54 -3.54 -11.46 -8.16
N VAL A 55 -3.75 -11.17 -9.44
CA VAL A 55 -4.08 -9.80 -9.89
C VAL A 55 -5.29 -9.25 -9.10
N ALA A 56 -6.29 -10.10 -8.82
CA ALA A 56 -7.47 -9.69 -8.08
C ALA A 56 -7.19 -9.37 -6.60
N SER A 57 -6.37 -10.17 -5.90
CA SER A 57 -6.01 -9.90 -4.51
C SER A 57 -5.11 -8.67 -4.37
N LEU A 58 -4.16 -8.50 -5.30
CA LEU A 58 -3.35 -7.28 -5.41
C LEU A 58 -4.24 -6.06 -5.66
N ALA A 59 -5.14 -6.13 -6.64
CA ALA A 59 -6.05 -5.02 -6.95
C ALA A 59 -6.88 -4.61 -5.73
N ARG A 60 -7.43 -5.58 -4.98
CA ARG A 60 -8.19 -5.29 -3.75
C ARG A 60 -7.33 -4.61 -2.68
N ALA A 61 -6.11 -5.09 -2.46
CA ALA A 61 -5.22 -4.50 -1.45
C ALA A 61 -4.78 -3.07 -1.82
N TYR A 62 -4.44 -2.85 -3.09
CA TYR A 62 -4.02 -1.55 -3.59
C TYR A 62 -5.19 -0.56 -3.68
N ALA A 63 -6.40 -1.01 -4.01
CA ALA A 63 -7.59 -0.16 -4.06
C ALA A 63 -7.87 0.50 -2.71
N ALA A 64 -7.68 -0.20 -1.59
CA ALA A 64 -7.86 0.39 -0.25
C ALA A 64 -6.93 1.59 -0.01
N ALA A 65 -5.66 1.49 -0.40
CA ALA A 65 -4.70 2.58 -0.30
C ALA A 65 -5.04 3.73 -1.28
N ALA A 66 -5.47 3.38 -2.50
CA ALA A 66 -5.85 4.34 -3.53
C ALA A 66 -7.08 5.18 -3.11
N VAL A 67 -8.13 4.53 -2.63
CA VAL A 67 -9.34 5.20 -2.12
C VAL A 67 -9.00 6.12 -0.95
N ALA A 68 -8.16 5.67 -0.02
CA ALA A 68 -7.70 6.50 1.10
C ALA A 68 -6.86 7.71 0.64
N ALA A 69 -6.24 7.63 -0.54
CA ALA A 69 -5.53 8.73 -1.18
C ALA A 69 -6.44 9.65 -2.01
N GLY A 70 -7.74 9.36 -2.10
CA GLY A 70 -8.70 10.09 -2.93
C GLY A 70 -8.65 9.75 -4.42
N ILE A 71 -8.04 8.61 -4.78
CA ILE A 71 -7.96 8.15 -6.17
C ILE A 71 -9.26 7.39 -6.52
N ASP A 72 -9.92 7.81 -7.60
CA ASP A 72 -11.06 7.10 -8.17
C ASP A 72 -10.60 5.77 -8.77
N THR A 73 -11.02 4.66 -8.17
CA THR A 73 -10.68 3.30 -8.63
C THR A 73 -11.67 2.76 -9.65
N ALA A 74 -12.67 3.53 -10.07
CA ALA A 74 -13.58 3.12 -11.13
C ALA A 74 -12.82 3.00 -12.46
N VAL A 75 -12.90 1.82 -13.09
CA VAL A 75 -12.36 1.64 -14.44
C VAL A 75 -13.21 2.48 -15.40
N ARG A 76 -12.70 3.64 -15.80
CA ARG A 76 -13.29 4.40 -16.91
C ARG A 76 -13.01 3.63 -18.18
N LYS A 77 -14.08 3.17 -18.85
CA LYS A 77 -13.96 2.69 -20.23
C LYS A 77 -13.43 3.86 -21.05
N PHE A 78 -12.23 3.71 -21.62
CA PHE A 78 -11.79 4.60 -22.69
C PHE A 78 -12.79 4.44 -23.85
N ARG A 79 -13.38 5.55 -24.27
CA ARG A 79 -14.11 5.63 -25.54
C ARG A 79 -13.12 5.72 -26.68
#